data_AF-A0A965N010-F1
#
_entry.id   AF-A0A965N010-F1
#
_cell.length_a   1.000
_cell.length_b   1.000
_cell.length_c   1.000
_cell.angle_alpha   90.00
_cell.angle_beta   90.00
_cell.angle_gamma   90.00
#
_symmetry.space_group_name_H-M   'P 1'
#
loop_
_entity.id
_entity.type
_entity.pdbx_description
1 polymer ?
#
loop_
_entity_poly.entity_id
_entity_poly.type
_entity_poly.pdbx_seq_one_letter_code
_entity_poly.pdbx_strand_id
1 'polypeptide(L)'
;MSHQLLDVIPPTFSSPIIAYEPIWSIGSGKIPEASTIAALVENIKKLFPNALVLYGGSVNAANAKNLAKVADGLLVGSASNNIETFIQILQQLETL
;
A
#
# COMPACT_ATOMS: atom_id res chain seq x y z
N MET A 1 11.00 5.51 9.73
CA MET A 1 10.84 5.10 8.33
C MET A 1 12.17 4.98 7.59
N SER A 2 13.05 5.99 7.60
CA SER A 2 14.33 5.92 6.86
C SER A 2 15.19 4.70 7.22
N HIS A 3 15.35 4.36 8.50
CA HIS A 3 16.09 3.17 8.94
C HIS A 3 15.48 1.85 8.41
N GLN A 4 14.15 1.72 8.41
CA GLN A 4 13.46 0.52 7.91
C GLN A 4 13.69 0.26 6.42
N LEU A 5 14.12 1.27 5.66
CA LEU A 5 14.37 1.15 4.22
C LEU A 5 15.86 1.13 3.91
N LEU A 6 16.63 2.10 4.43
CA LEU A 6 18.05 2.26 4.11
C LEU A 6 18.93 1.16 4.69
N ASP A 7 18.51 0.53 5.79
CA ASP A 7 19.30 -0.52 6.43
C ASP A 7 19.11 -1.90 5.75
N VAL A 8 18.08 -2.06 4.92
CA VAL A 8 17.70 -3.36 4.33
C VAL A 8 17.66 -3.37 2.80
N ILE A 9 17.46 -2.21 2.16
CA ILE A 9 17.45 -2.10 0.70
C ILE A 9 18.83 -1.61 0.25
N PRO A 10 19.66 -2.48 -0.38
CA PRO A 10 20.98 -2.07 -0.81
C PRO A 10 20.87 -1.09 -1.99
N PRO A 11 21.83 -0.17 -2.17
CA PRO A 11 21.84 0.80 -3.28
C PRO A 11 21.81 0.15 -4.68
N THR A 12 22.22 -1.12 -4.78
CA THR A 12 22.19 -1.90 -6.03
C THR A 12 20.80 -2.41 -6.40
N PHE A 13 19.82 -2.30 -5.51
CA PHE A 13 18.47 -2.79 -5.75
C PHE A 13 17.64 -1.72 -6.48
N SER A 14 17.52 -1.89 -7.79
CA SER A 14 17.11 -0.82 -8.71
C SER A 14 15.60 -0.57 -8.79
N SER A 15 14.76 -1.52 -8.39
CA SER A 15 13.29 -1.42 -8.52
C SER A 15 12.56 -2.21 -7.43
N PRO A 16 12.62 -1.74 -6.16
CA PRO A 16 11.93 -2.41 -5.07
C PRO A 16 10.41 -2.30 -5.17
N ILE A 17 9.73 -3.36 -4.75
CA ILE A 17 8.31 -3.30 -4.36
C ILE A 17 8.26 -3.14 -2.84
N ILE A 18 7.70 -2.04 -2.37
CA ILE A 18 7.65 -1.67 -0.95
C ILE A 18 6.19 -1.63 -0.52
N ALA A 19 5.80 -2.46 0.43
CA ALA A 19 4.48 -2.38 1.06
C ALA A 19 4.53 -1.53 2.33
N TYR A 20 3.75 -0.46 2.38
CA TYR A 20 3.57 0.33 3.59
C TYR A 20 2.45 -0.25 4.45
N GLU A 21 2.78 -0.68 5.67
CA GLU A 21 1.82 -1.18 6.66
C GLU A 21 1.68 -0.18 7.83
N PRO A 22 0.54 0.52 7.95
CA PRO A 22 0.27 1.39 9.09
C PRO A 22 -0.06 0.57 10.34
N ILE A 23 0.96 0.13 11.08
CA ILE A 23 0.80 -0.75 12.28
C ILE A 23 -0.23 -0.20 13.28
N TRP A 24 -0.26 1.12 13.48
CA TRP A 24 -1.20 1.80 14.38
C TRP A 24 -2.68 1.67 13.96
N SER A 25 -2.94 1.37 12.68
CA SER A 25 -4.28 1.25 12.11
C SER A 25 -4.79 -0.21 12.09
N ILE A 26 -3.92 -1.18 12.39
CA ILE A 26 -4.27 -2.60 12.42
C ILE A 26 -5.22 -2.87 13.61
N GLY A 27 -6.36 -3.48 13.33
CA GLY A 27 -7.36 -3.84 14.35
C GLY A 27 -8.17 -2.68 14.93
N SER A 28 -7.83 -1.41 14.62
CA SER A 28 -8.53 -0.24 15.18
C SER A 28 -9.75 0.20 14.36
N GLY A 29 -9.93 -0.35 13.15
CA GLY A 29 -10.94 0.10 12.19
C GLY A 29 -10.64 1.47 11.58
N LYS A 30 -9.52 2.12 11.95
CA LYS A 30 -9.10 3.40 11.37
C LYS A 30 -8.20 3.16 10.17
N ILE A 31 -8.32 4.04 9.18
CA ILE A 31 -7.51 4.05 7.97
C ILE A 31 -6.79 5.40 7.92
N PRO A 32 -5.49 5.45 7.57
CA PRO A 32 -4.82 6.72 7.34
C PRO A 32 -5.55 7.55 6.28
N GLU A 33 -5.50 8.87 6.40
CA GLU A 33 -6.01 9.75 5.36
C GLU A 33 -5.26 9.53 4.04
N ALA A 34 -5.96 9.66 2.92
CA ALA A 34 -5.38 9.48 1.58
C ALA A 34 -4.19 10.42 1.33
N SER A 35 -4.25 11.65 1.85
CA SER A 35 -3.16 12.63 1.82
C SER A 35 -1.89 12.14 2.54
N THR A 36 -2.08 11.47 3.68
CA THR A 36 -0.97 10.91 4.48
C THR A 36 -0.30 9.77 3.72
N ILE A 37 -1.09 8.91 3.08
CA ILE A 37 -0.58 7.79 2.26
C ILE A 37 0.19 8.35 1.06
N ALA A 38 -0.39 9.31 0.33
CA ALA A 38 0.24 9.92 -0.83
C ALA A 38 1.59 10.58 -0.48
N ALA A 39 1.65 11.35 0.61
CA ALA A 39 2.89 11.97 1.08
C ALA A 39 3.96 10.93 1.44
N LEU A 40 3.57 9.79 2.01
CA LEU A 40 4.47 8.69 2.33
C LEU A 40 5.00 8.02 1.06
N VAL A 41 4.14 7.75 0.08
CA VAL A 41 4.53 7.21 -1.23
C VAL A 41 5.53 8.13 -1.91
N GLU A 42 5.27 9.44 -1.95
CA GLU A 42 6.22 10.42 -2.49
C GLU A 42 7.57 10.40 -1.78
N ASN A 43 7.57 10.31 -0.45
CA ASN A 43 8.81 10.28 0.33
C ASN A 43 9.62 9.00 0.09
N ILE A 44 8.97 7.85 -0.08
CA ILE A 44 9.65 6.61 -0.47
C ILE A 44 10.23 6.75 -1.87
N LYS A 45 9.48 7.29 -2.83
CA LYS A 45 9.96 7.48 -4.21
C LYS A 45 11.10 8.50 -4.32
N LYS A 46 11.20 9.48 -3.42
CA LYS A 46 12.38 10.37 -3.33
C LYS A 46 13.66 9.60 -2.97
N LEU A 47 13.55 8.54 -2.17
CA LEU A 47 14.69 7.69 -1.81
C LEU A 47 14.94 6.60 -2.87
N PHE A 48 13.86 6.07 -3.46
CA PHE A 48 13.89 4.98 -4.43
C PHE A 48 13.00 5.32 -5.64
N PRO A 49 13.51 6.06 -6.64
CA PRO A 49 12.69 6.61 -7.73
C PRO A 49 11.88 5.60 -8.53
N ASN A 50 12.38 4.37 -8.68
CA ASN A 50 11.73 3.30 -9.43
C ASN A 50 10.93 2.33 -8.53
N ALA A 51 10.72 2.69 -7.26
CA ALA A 51 9.96 1.83 -6.36
C ALA A 51 8.48 1.80 -6.75
N LEU A 52 7.88 0.61 -6.70
CA LEU A 52 6.43 0.46 -6.59
C LEU A 52 6.07 0.46 -5.12
N VAL A 53 5.20 1.38 -4.70
CA VAL A 53 4.78 1.51 -3.31
C VAL A 53 3.34 1.03 -3.16
N LEU A 54 3.16 -0.11 -2.49
CA LEU A 54 1.87 -0.71 -2.21
C LEU A 54 1.34 -0.23 -0.86
N TYR A 55 0.04 -0.03 -0.75
CA TYR A 55 -0.63 0.12 0.55
C TYR A 55 -0.99 -1.26 1.12
N GLY A 56 -0.46 -1.58 2.30
CA GLY A 56 -0.66 -2.86 2.99
C GLY A 56 -1.53 -2.80 4.25
N GLY A 57 -2.25 -1.69 4.48
CA GLY A 57 -3.18 -1.60 5.60
C GLY A 57 -4.50 -2.34 5.37
N SER A 58 -5.55 -1.96 6.10
CA SER A 58 -6.88 -2.59 6.00
C SER A 58 -7.58 -2.27 4.66
N VAL A 59 -7.38 -3.15 3.66
CA VAL A 59 -8.00 -3.07 2.34
C VAL A 59 -9.29 -3.91 2.30
N ASN A 60 -10.35 -3.34 1.73
CA ASN A 60 -11.62 -4.00 1.46
C ASN A 60 -12.26 -3.41 0.19
N ALA A 61 -13.36 -4.01 -0.28
CA ALA A 61 -14.02 -3.54 -1.51
C ALA A 61 -14.48 -2.08 -1.43
N ALA A 62 -14.89 -1.58 -0.25
CA ALA A 62 -15.38 -0.21 -0.11
C ALA A 62 -14.26 0.85 -0.24
N ASN A 63 -13.00 0.49 0.03
CA ASN A 63 -11.89 1.45 0.04
C ASN A 63 -10.81 1.20 -1.03
N ALA A 64 -10.79 0.02 -1.65
CA ALA A 64 -9.74 -0.40 -2.58
C ALA A 64 -9.50 0.63 -3.70
N LYS A 65 -10.58 1.12 -4.33
CA LYS A 65 -10.50 2.11 -5.40
C LYS A 65 -9.85 3.42 -4.97
N ASN A 66 -10.12 3.89 -3.75
CA ASN A 66 -9.57 5.15 -3.26
C ASN A 66 -8.11 5.00 -2.83
N LEU A 67 -7.77 3.86 -2.21
CA LEU A 67 -6.39 3.55 -1.82
C LEU A 67 -5.48 3.37 -3.04
N ALA A 68 -5.98 2.71 -4.10
CA ALA A 68 -5.24 2.52 -5.35
C ALA A 68 -5.02 3.82 -6.14
N LYS A 69 -5.67 4.94 -5.79
CA LYS A 69 -5.37 6.25 -6.38
C LYS A 69 -4.17 6.95 -5.74
N VAL A 70 -3.78 6.55 -4.54
CA VAL A 70 -2.73 7.20 -3.75
C VAL A 70 -1.52 6.31 -3.51
N ALA A 71 -1.53 5.09 -4.06
CA ALA A 71 -0.45 4.11 -4.03
C ALA A 71 -0.38 3.39 -5.38
N ASP A 72 0.75 2.76 -5.70
CA ASP A 72 0.93 2.04 -6.97
C ASP A 72 0.19 0.69 -7.00
N GLY A 73 -0.34 0.25 -5.86
CA GLY A 73 -1.13 -0.96 -5.72
C GLY A 73 -1.47 -1.27 -4.27
N LEU A 74 -2.03 -2.45 -4.05
CA LEU A 74 -2.54 -2.90 -2.75
C LEU A 74 -1.92 -4.24 -2.37
N LEU A 75 -1.46 -4.35 -1.12
CA LEU A 75 -1.14 -5.63 -0.49
C LEU A 75 -2.33 -6.03 0.38
N VAL A 76 -3.17 -6.93 -0.12
CA VAL A 76 -4.43 -7.31 0.55
C VAL A 76 -4.17 -8.40 1.59
N GLY A 77 -4.41 -8.09 2.86
CA GLY A 77 -4.27 -9.03 3.99
C GLY A 77 -5.45 -9.99 4.12
N SER A 78 -6.12 -10.01 5.26
CA SER A 78 -7.19 -10.98 5.60
C SER A 78 -8.31 -11.10 4.57
N ALA A 79 -8.66 -9.99 3.89
CA ALA A 79 -9.67 -9.97 2.83
C ALA A 79 -9.29 -10.83 1.60
N SER A 80 -8.02 -11.19 1.44
CA SER A 80 -7.56 -12.10 0.37
C SER A 80 -7.91 -13.57 0.63
N ASN A 81 -8.17 -13.95 1.88
CA ASN A 81 -8.47 -15.34 2.25
C ASN A 81 -9.93 -15.76 1.98
N ASN A 82 -10.78 -14.81 1.58
CA ASN A 82 -12.14 -15.06 1.13
C ASN A 82 -12.25 -14.71 -0.36
N ILE A 83 -12.48 -15.71 -1.20
CA ILE A 83 -12.47 -15.55 -2.66
C ILE A 83 -13.50 -14.54 -3.16
N GLU A 84 -14.71 -14.54 -2.60
CA GLU A 84 -15.78 -13.61 -2.99
C GLU A 84 -15.40 -12.17 -2.67
N THR A 85 -14.86 -11.95 -1.46
CA THR A 85 -14.38 -10.64 -1.01
C THR A 85 -13.21 -10.16 -1.87
N PHE A 86 -12.27 -11.06 -2.18
CA PHE A 86 -11.12 -10.72 -3.01
C PHE A 86 -11.53 -10.37 -4.43
N ILE A 87 -12.47 -11.10 -5.04
CA ILE A 87 -13.05 -10.76 -6.34
C ILE A 87 -13.72 -9.38 -6.31
N GLN A 88 -14.51 -9.08 -5.27
CA GLN A 88 -15.11 -7.75 -5.13
C GLN A 88 -14.07 -6.64 -5.09
N ILE A 89 -12.94 -6.84 -4.39
CA ILE A 89 -11.82 -5.90 -4.39
C ILE A 89 -11.27 -5.70 -5.81
N LEU A 90 -11.03 -6.80 -6.55
CA LEU A 90 -10.51 -6.73 -7.93
C LEU A 90 -11.46 -5.99 -8.87
N GLN A 91 -12.76 -6.25 -8.78
CA GLN A 91 -13.79 -5.55 -9.58
C GLN A 91 -13.78 -4.03 -9.34
N GLN A 92 -13.49 -3.57 -8.12
CA GLN A 92 -13.37 -2.14 -7.85
C GLN A 92 -12.17 -1.51 -8.55
N LEU A 93 -11.11 -2.30 -8.79
CA LEU A 93 -9.89 -1.86 -9.47
C LEU A 93 -10.01 -1.88 -10.99
N GLU A 94 -10.81 -2.78 -11.57
CA GLU A 94 -11.07 -2.80 -13.02
C GLU A 94 -11.77 -1.54 -13.54
N THR A 95 -12.36 -0.75 -12.64
CA THR A 95 -13.09 0.49 -12.97
C THR A 95 -12.28 1.78 -12.74
N LEU A 96 -10.97 1.66 -12.48
CA LEU A 96 -10.04 2.78 -12.38
C LEU A 96 -9.58 3.23 -13.76
#